data_AF-I0YPX7-F1
#
_entry.id   AF-I0YPX7-F1
#
_cell.length_a   1.000
_cell.length_b   1.000
_cell.length_c   1.000
_cell.angle_alpha   90.00
_cell.angle_beta   90.00
_cell.angle_gamma   90.00
#
_symmetry.space_group_name_H-M   'P 1'
#
loop_
_entity.id
_entity.type
_entity.pdbx_description
1 polymer ?
#
loop_
_entity_poly.entity_id
_entity_poly.type
_entity_poly.pdbx_seq_one_letter_code
_entity_poly.pdbx_strand_id
1 'polypeptide(L)'
;MGEKRDKEQEPLLSPRAAQAFTKDTPVAVCSEAPKKWDGGILNCCGSCDLPGCATFGLVQTCPCFAWGHNLKRAFKSSLLLHATIYFVLFVFASHLYLGANQAEMMLCPDGPLDEASFMEKLADNGNRRLLHDHGMHEHGPGEHHGKPPVPTPWADLPEECQAAIFMKYETLSLCIICFLIGVAYCSYNRTMLRQKFGIAGSRFGDFCTWCWCAPCALCQETRTIWSNNVVEGVWHGPTQLPTVTPPAQQSVVGLPVPKQV
;
A
#
# COMPACT_ATOMS: atom_id res chain seq x y z
N MET A 1 -27.69 -4.32 54.74
CA MET A 1 -27.17 -2.95 54.60
C MET A 1 -26.82 -2.75 53.14
N GLY A 2 -27.41 -1.89 52.33
CA GLY A 2 -28.52 -0.97 52.50
C GLY A 2 -28.99 -0.62 51.10
N GLU A 3 -30.30 -0.69 50.91
CA GLU A 3 -31.03 -0.22 49.74
C GLU A 3 -30.86 1.30 49.60
N LYS A 4 -30.47 1.77 48.42
CA LYS A 4 -30.59 3.18 48.04
C LYS A 4 -31.39 3.32 46.76
N ARG A 5 -32.60 3.81 47.01
CA ARG A 5 -33.61 4.32 46.11
C ARG A 5 -33.27 5.77 45.72
N ASP A 6 -33.88 6.21 44.62
CA ASP A 6 -34.13 7.60 44.19
C ASP A 6 -33.01 8.32 43.42
N LYS A 7 -33.25 8.70 42.16
CA LYS A 7 -34.16 9.80 41.76
C LYS A 7 -34.32 9.82 40.25
N GLU A 8 -35.54 9.54 39.81
CA GLU A 8 -36.04 9.82 38.47
C GLU A 8 -36.16 11.34 38.31
N GLN A 9 -35.48 11.89 37.31
CA GLN A 9 -35.46 13.32 37.05
C GLN A 9 -36.38 13.59 35.86
N GLU A 10 -37.61 13.98 36.16
CA GLU A 10 -38.65 14.36 35.21
C GLU A 10 -38.32 15.71 34.57
N PRO A 11 -38.20 15.84 33.24
CA PRO A 11 -38.12 17.14 32.59
C PRO A 11 -39.53 17.74 32.45
N LEU A 12 -39.74 18.83 33.20
CA LEU A 12 -40.83 19.80 33.06
C LEU A 12 -40.88 20.41 31.66
N LEU A 13 -41.47 19.70 30.69
CA LEU A 13 -41.88 20.30 29.42
C LEU A 13 -43.27 19.75 29.03
N SER A 14 -44.26 20.65 29.10
CA SER A 14 -45.65 20.43 28.70
C SER A 14 -45.75 19.85 27.28
N PRO A 15 -46.48 18.73 27.07
CA PRO A 15 -46.68 18.12 25.75
C PRO A 15 -47.45 18.99 24.73
N ARG A 16 -47.96 20.16 25.15
CA ARG A 16 -48.92 20.94 24.37
C ARG A 16 -48.34 22.16 23.64
N ALA A 17 -47.07 22.49 23.86
CA ALA A 17 -46.41 23.64 23.21
C ALA A 17 -45.45 23.26 22.06
N ALA A 18 -45.21 21.96 21.81
CA ALA A 18 -44.30 21.48 20.75
C ALA A 18 -45.00 21.07 19.44
N GLN A 19 -46.31 21.29 19.30
CA GLN A 19 -47.10 20.78 18.16
C GLN A 19 -47.57 21.87 17.17
N ALA A 20 -47.00 23.06 17.20
CA ALA A 20 -47.38 24.13 16.27
C ALA A 20 -46.14 24.84 15.73
N PHE A 21 -45.46 24.20 14.77
CA PHE A 21 -44.43 24.69 13.81
C PHE A 21 -43.56 23.46 13.48
N THR A 22 -43.57 22.80 12.32
CA THR A 22 -43.96 23.13 10.96
C THR A 22 -44.34 21.84 10.25
N LYS A 23 -45.51 21.81 9.61
CA LYS A 23 -45.90 20.78 8.64
C LYS A 23 -45.07 20.96 7.36
N ASP A 24 -44.43 19.88 6.95
CA ASP A 24 -44.26 19.48 5.55
C ASP A 24 -43.47 20.41 4.62
N THR A 25 -42.23 20.73 4.98
CA THR A 25 -41.17 20.73 3.96
C THR A 25 -40.29 19.53 4.23
N PRO A 26 -40.22 18.51 3.34
CA PRO A 26 -39.13 17.56 3.43
C PRO A 26 -37.86 18.38 3.27
N VAL A 27 -37.16 18.62 4.37
CA VAL A 27 -35.74 19.00 4.30
C VAL A 27 -35.13 17.84 3.54
N ALA A 28 -34.83 18.06 2.26
CA ALA A 28 -34.01 17.17 1.51
C ALA A 28 -32.71 17.07 2.31
N VAL A 29 -32.60 16.01 3.11
CA VAL A 29 -31.33 15.57 3.67
C VAL A 29 -30.52 15.30 2.44
N CYS A 30 -29.76 16.31 2.00
CA CYS A 30 -28.77 16.15 0.97
C CYS A 30 -27.87 15.07 1.52
N SER A 31 -28.03 13.84 1.03
CA SER A 31 -27.16 12.73 1.39
C SER A 31 -25.75 13.24 1.10
N GLU A 32 -24.98 13.50 2.16
CA GLU A 32 -23.63 14.01 2.00
C GLU A 32 -22.90 13.09 1.03
N ALA A 33 -22.32 13.68 -0.02
CA ALA A 33 -21.63 12.89 -1.02
C ALA A 33 -20.60 12.00 -0.31
N PRO A 34 -20.51 10.70 -0.68
CA PRO A 34 -19.63 9.78 0.03
C PRO A 34 -18.18 10.28 -0.02
N LYS A 35 -17.53 10.32 1.15
CA LYS A 35 -16.13 10.72 1.27
C LYS A 35 -15.28 9.82 0.38
N LYS A 36 -14.21 10.35 -0.23
CA LYS A 36 -13.33 9.59 -1.14
C LYS A 36 -11.87 9.79 -0.77
N TRP A 37 -11.01 8.85 -1.19
CA TRP A 37 -9.56 9.04 -1.12
C TRP A 37 -9.14 10.28 -1.90
N ASP A 38 -8.11 10.95 -1.41
CA ASP A 38 -7.57 12.14 -2.05
C ASP A 38 -6.58 11.75 -3.17
N GLY A 39 -7.12 11.65 -4.39
CA GLY A 39 -6.42 11.26 -5.61
C GLY A 39 -6.73 9.83 -6.09
N GLY A 40 -6.49 9.57 -7.37
CA GLY A 40 -6.66 8.26 -8.00
C GLY A 40 -5.41 7.38 -7.94
N ILE A 41 -5.52 6.16 -8.48
CA ILE A 41 -4.36 5.28 -8.74
C ILE A 41 -3.44 5.99 -9.75
N LEU A 42 -2.12 5.85 -9.57
CA LEU A 42 -1.08 6.59 -10.31
C LEU A 42 -1.02 8.10 -10.02
N ASN A 43 -1.88 8.63 -9.15
CA ASN A 43 -1.79 10.03 -8.68
C ASN A 43 -0.91 10.15 -7.42
N CYS A 44 0.33 9.65 -7.51
CA CYS A 44 1.25 9.62 -6.38
C CYS A 44 1.63 11.05 -5.93
N CYS A 45 1.89 11.97 -6.87
CA CYS A 45 2.20 13.37 -6.56
C CYS A 45 0.99 14.22 -6.17
N GLY A 46 -0.25 13.78 -6.43
CA GLY A 46 -1.45 14.58 -6.17
C GLY A 46 -1.64 15.71 -7.19
N SER A 47 -2.24 16.82 -6.76
CA SER A 47 -1.98 18.10 -7.42
C SER A 47 -0.47 18.34 -7.34
N CYS A 48 0.19 18.71 -8.45
CA CYS A 48 1.63 19.03 -8.47
C CYS A 48 1.95 20.34 -7.72
N ASP A 49 1.39 20.49 -6.52
CA ASP A 49 1.65 21.54 -5.57
C ASP A 49 2.73 21.09 -4.58
N LEU A 50 3.28 22.06 -3.86
CA LEU A 50 4.34 21.81 -2.88
C LEU A 50 3.94 20.76 -1.81
N PRO A 51 2.71 20.76 -1.26
CA PRO A 51 2.26 19.74 -0.32
C PRO A 51 2.19 18.32 -0.92
N GLY A 52 1.71 18.18 -2.16
CA GLY A 52 1.65 16.91 -2.88
C GLY A 52 3.04 16.33 -3.14
N CYS A 53 3.95 17.14 -3.66
CA CYS A 53 5.35 16.75 -3.88
C CYS A 53 6.09 16.43 -2.57
N ALA A 54 5.87 17.20 -1.50
CA ALA A 54 6.47 16.92 -0.19
C ALA A 54 5.93 15.61 0.41
N THR A 55 4.64 15.32 0.25
CA THR A 55 4.04 14.05 0.68
C THR A 55 4.66 12.88 -0.07
N PHE A 56 4.78 12.99 -1.40
CA PHE A 56 5.43 11.95 -2.21
C PHE A 56 6.89 11.76 -1.81
N GLY A 57 7.64 12.86 -1.61
CA GLY A 57 9.01 12.84 -1.12
C GLY A 57 9.12 12.08 0.20
N LEU A 58 8.29 12.41 1.19
CA LEU A 58 8.26 11.72 2.49
C LEU A 58 7.94 10.22 2.35
N VAL A 59 6.99 9.87 1.49
CA VAL A 59 6.62 8.46 1.24
C VAL A 59 7.76 7.69 0.57
N GLN A 60 8.51 8.32 -0.33
CA GLN A 60 9.66 7.67 -0.98
C GLN A 60 10.86 7.55 -0.04
N THR A 61 11.17 8.59 0.74
CA THR A 61 12.33 8.59 1.62
C THR A 61 12.09 7.82 2.92
N CYS A 62 10.88 7.88 3.46
CA CYS A 62 10.55 7.35 4.79
C CYS A 62 9.10 6.78 4.85
N PRO A 63 8.79 5.72 4.08
CA PRO A 63 7.45 5.14 4.04
C PRO A 63 7.00 4.59 5.39
N CYS A 64 7.92 4.05 6.20
CA CYS A 64 7.61 3.54 7.54
C CYS A 64 7.10 4.65 8.49
N PHE A 65 7.70 5.84 8.42
CA PHE A 65 7.29 6.99 9.21
C PHE A 65 5.94 7.53 8.73
N ALA A 66 5.77 7.72 7.41
CA ALA A 66 4.51 8.18 6.85
C ALA A 66 3.34 7.24 7.23
N TRP A 67 3.55 5.93 7.08
CA TRP A 67 2.55 4.92 7.42
C TRP A 67 2.26 4.87 8.92
N GLY A 68 3.28 4.82 9.77
CA GLY A 68 3.10 4.83 11.21
C GLY A 68 2.42 6.12 11.72
N HIS A 69 2.71 7.26 11.10
CA HIS A 69 2.10 8.54 11.45
C HIS A 69 0.62 8.60 11.07
N ASN A 70 0.27 8.07 9.89
CA ASN A 70 -1.12 7.90 9.46
C ASN A 70 -1.91 7.05 10.47
N LEU A 71 -1.35 5.92 10.91
CA LEU A 71 -2.01 5.05 11.90
C LEU A 71 -2.10 5.67 13.28
N LYS A 72 -1.06 6.36 13.75
CA LYS A 72 -1.12 7.11 15.01
C LYS A 72 -2.25 8.14 14.99
N ARG A 73 -2.35 8.92 13.89
CA ARG A 73 -3.40 9.93 13.74
C ARG A 73 -4.78 9.32 13.58
N ALA A 74 -4.91 8.16 12.96
CA ALA A 74 -6.21 7.52 12.72
C ALA A 74 -6.71 6.67 13.89
N PHE A 75 -5.84 5.98 14.62
CA PHE A 75 -6.21 4.94 15.59
C PHE A 75 -5.66 5.16 17.00
N LYS A 76 -4.98 6.30 17.26
CA LYS A 76 -4.28 6.56 18.53
C LYS A 76 -3.22 5.48 18.87
N SER A 77 -2.68 4.82 17.85
CA SER A 77 -1.71 3.75 18.04
C SER A 77 -0.27 4.27 18.14
N SER A 78 0.67 3.39 18.52
CA SER A 78 2.08 3.74 18.65
C SER A 78 2.73 3.91 17.27
N LEU A 79 3.25 5.11 16.99
CA LEU A 79 4.04 5.40 15.79
C LEU A 79 5.23 4.45 15.64
N LEU A 80 5.98 4.24 16.73
CA LEU A 80 7.18 3.42 16.71
C LEU A 80 6.86 1.95 16.39
N LEU A 81 5.79 1.41 16.99
CA LEU A 81 5.38 0.04 16.73
C LEU A 81 5.08 -0.18 15.24
N HIS A 82 4.28 0.70 14.65
CA HIS A 82 3.91 0.59 13.24
C HIS A 82 5.10 0.86 12.30
N ALA A 83 5.92 1.87 12.59
CA ALA A 83 7.12 2.12 11.80
C ALA A 83 8.08 0.92 11.82
N THR A 84 8.26 0.27 12.98
CA THR A 84 9.08 -0.94 13.11
C THR A 84 8.49 -2.11 12.33
N ILE A 85 7.18 -2.37 12.43
CA ILE A 85 6.54 -3.46 11.66
C ILE A 85 6.74 -3.23 10.15
N TYR A 86 6.54 -2.00 9.66
CA TYR A 86 6.75 -1.67 8.26
C TYR A 86 8.23 -1.86 7.85
N PHE A 87 9.16 -1.39 8.68
CA PHE A 87 10.58 -1.50 8.41
C PHE A 87 11.03 -2.96 8.27
N VAL A 88 10.58 -3.83 9.18
CA VAL A 88 10.90 -5.27 9.13
C VAL A 88 10.30 -5.93 7.89
N LEU A 89 9.02 -5.67 7.59
CA LEU A 89 8.32 -6.37 6.50
C LEU A 89 8.77 -5.94 5.10
N PHE A 90 9.11 -4.67 4.90
CA PHE A 90 9.43 -4.15 3.56
C PHE A 90 10.89 -3.75 3.39
N VAL A 91 11.47 -3.01 4.35
CA VAL A 91 12.81 -2.44 4.17
C VAL A 91 13.87 -3.49 4.40
N PHE A 92 13.81 -4.18 5.54
CA PHE A 92 14.78 -5.20 5.91
C PHE A 92 14.74 -6.39 4.93
N ALA A 93 13.55 -6.88 4.58
CA ALA A 93 13.39 -7.94 3.60
C ALA A 93 14.00 -7.57 2.23
N SER A 94 13.76 -6.34 1.74
CA SER A 94 14.34 -5.90 0.47
C SER A 94 15.87 -5.79 0.51
N HIS A 95 16.44 -5.33 1.63
CA HIS A 95 17.89 -5.26 1.79
C HIS A 95 18.54 -6.64 1.87
N LEU A 96 17.90 -7.60 2.56
CA LEU A 96 18.36 -8.99 2.58
C LEU A 96 18.37 -9.59 1.17
N TYR A 97 17.32 -9.32 0.38
CA TYR A 97 17.26 -9.76 -1.00
C TYR A 97 18.38 -9.14 -1.86
N LEU A 98 18.58 -7.81 -1.81
CA LEU A 98 19.66 -7.16 -2.55
C LEU A 98 21.04 -7.70 -2.13
N GLY A 99 21.26 -7.88 -0.83
CA GLY A 99 22.50 -8.46 -0.29
C GLY A 99 22.75 -9.89 -0.78
N ALA A 100 21.70 -10.72 -0.84
CA ALA A 100 21.80 -12.07 -1.39
C ALA A 100 22.18 -12.07 -2.87
N ASN A 101 21.60 -11.18 -3.68
CA ASN A 101 21.98 -11.04 -5.09
C ASN A 101 23.41 -10.49 -5.27
N GLN A 102 23.87 -9.60 -4.39
CA GLN A 102 25.25 -9.10 -4.43
C GLN A 102 26.27 -10.18 -4.06
N ALA A 103 25.97 -11.02 -3.08
CA ALA A 103 26.84 -12.13 -2.67
C ALA A 103 27.00 -13.17 -3.79
N GLU A 104 25.94 -13.44 -4.55
CA GLU A 104 25.98 -14.34 -5.72
C GLU A 104 26.98 -13.87 -6.77
N MET A 105 26.98 -12.58 -7.13
CA MET A 105 27.92 -12.02 -8.10
C MET A 105 29.39 -12.14 -7.66
N MET A 106 29.66 -12.25 -6.35
CA MET A 106 31.01 -12.41 -5.82
C MET A 106 31.47 -13.87 -5.72
N LEU A 107 30.55 -14.80 -5.41
CA LEU A 107 30.88 -16.22 -5.21
C LEU A 107 30.92 -17.02 -6.51
N CYS A 108 30.25 -16.55 -7.57
CA CYS A 108 30.28 -17.16 -8.90
C CYS A 108 30.57 -16.08 -9.96
N PRO A 109 31.84 -15.63 -10.09
CA PRO A 109 32.21 -14.53 -10.99
C PRO A 109 32.03 -14.88 -12.47
N ASP A 110 32.08 -16.16 -12.83
CA ASP A 110 31.76 -16.65 -14.18
C ASP A 110 30.24 -16.63 -14.48
N GLY A 111 29.45 -16.18 -13.50
CA GLY A 111 27.99 -16.11 -13.54
C GLY A 111 27.35 -17.51 -13.56
N PRO A 112 26.03 -17.60 -13.31
CA PRO A 112 25.30 -18.68 -13.96
C PRO A 112 25.63 -18.55 -15.44
N LEU A 113 26.14 -19.64 -16.05
CA LEU A 113 26.25 -19.81 -17.51
C LEU A 113 25.17 -18.96 -18.15
N ASP A 114 25.56 -17.95 -18.95
CA ASP A 114 24.67 -17.00 -19.62
C ASP A 114 23.25 -17.55 -19.69
N GLU A 115 22.29 -16.87 -19.06
CA GLU A 115 20.93 -17.39 -18.89
C GLU A 115 20.36 -17.92 -20.22
N ALA A 116 20.78 -17.36 -21.35
CA ALA A 116 20.52 -17.89 -22.69
C ALA A 116 21.21 -19.24 -22.94
N SER A 117 22.51 -19.39 -22.71
CA SER A 117 23.25 -20.66 -22.72
C SER A 117 22.65 -21.74 -21.79
N PHE A 118 22.16 -21.37 -20.60
CA PHE A 118 21.49 -22.31 -19.69
C PHE A 118 20.11 -22.73 -20.23
N MET A 119 19.31 -21.78 -20.71
CA MET A 119 18.01 -22.05 -21.32
C MET A 119 18.14 -22.81 -22.64
N GLU A 120 19.21 -22.58 -23.41
CA GLU A 120 19.56 -23.31 -24.62
C GLU A 120 19.92 -24.76 -24.29
N LYS A 121 20.70 -25.01 -23.22
CA LYS A 121 20.98 -26.37 -22.72
C LYS A 121 19.72 -27.08 -22.21
N LEU A 122 18.80 -26.37 -21.56
CA LEU A 122 17.51 -26.92 -21.15
C LEU A 122 16.63 -27.27 -22.36
N ALA A 123 16.61 -26.41 -23.37
CA ALA A 123 15.88 -26.64 -24.62
C ALA A 123 16.46 -27.81 -25.42
N ASP A 124 17.79 -27.92 -25.53
CA ASP A 124 18.47 -29.00 -26.24
C ASP A 124 18.29 -30.35 -25.52
N ASN A 125 18.36 -30.39 -24.19
CA ASN A 125 18.06 -31.60 -23.41
C ASN A 125 16.58 -32.01 -23.49
N GLY A 126 15.66 -31.04 -23.60
CA GLY A 126 14.25 -31.31 -23.89
C GLY A 126 14.06 -31.96 -25.27
N ASN A 127 14.76 -31.48 -26.29
CA ASN A 127 14.69 -32.00 -27.65
C ASN A 127 15.35 -33.38 -27.81
N ARG A 128 16.49 -33.65 -27.15
CA ARG A 128 17.12 -34.99 -27.19
C ARG A 128 16.25 -36.08 -26.58
N ARG A 129 15.46 -35.76 -25.54
CA ARG A 129 14.52 -36.72 -24.95
C ARG A 129 13.36 -37.04 -25.89
N LEU A 130 12.86 -36.06 -26.65
CA LEU A 130 11.81 -36.29 -27.65
C LEU A 130 12.32 -37.10 -28.85
N LEU A 131 13.58 -36.95 -29.24
CA LEU A 131 14.16 -37.71 -30.36
C LEU A 131 14.45 -39.17 -30.01
N HIS A 132 14.74 -39.49 -28.74
CA HIS A 132 15.07 -40.86 -28.30
C HIS A 132 13.84 -41.76 -28.05
N ASP A 133 12.63 -41.19 -27.97
CA ASP A 133 11.39 -41.93 -27.62
C ASP A 133 10.60 -42.43 -28.84
N HIS A 134 11.11 -42.24 -30.05
CA HIS A 134 10.48 -42.73 -31.29
C HIS A 134 11.16 -43.99 -31.90
N GLY A 135 12.11 -44.59 -31.19
CA GLY A 135 12.61 -45.92 -31.52
C GLY A 135 11.64 -47.00 -31.02
N MET A 136 10.81 -47.55 -31.90
CA MET A 136 9.95 -48.71 -31.61
C MET A 136 10.83 -49.92 -31.26
N HIS A 137 11.13 -50.10 -29.99
CA HIS A 137 11.77 -51.31 -29.46
C HIS A 137 10.70 -52.29 -29.00
N GLU A 138 10.70 -53.49 -29.60
CA GLU A 138 9.84 -54.60 -29.19
C GLU A 138 10.14 -55.00 -27.73
N HIS A 139 9.13 -54.93 -26.87
CA HIS A 139 9.26 -55.26 -25.45
C HIS A 139 9.25 -56.78 -25.22
N GLY A 140 10.41 -57.33 -24.85
CA GLY A 140 10.51 -58.64 -24.23
C GLY A 140 10.02 -58.62 -22.77
N PRO A 141 9.47 -59.73 -22.25
CA PRO A 141 8.86 -59.76 -20.94
C PRO A 141 9.92 -59.91 -19.84
N GLY A 142 9.91 -58.96 -18.91
CA GLY A 142 10.44 -59.17 -17.56
C GLY A 142 11.86 -58.69 -17.35
N GLU A 143 12.00 -57.39 -17.09
CA GLU A 143 12.98 -56.87 -16.14
C GLU A 143 12.55 -55.44 -15.79
N HIS A 144 12.06 -55.24 -14.56
CA HIS A 144 11.81 -53.91 -13.99
C HIS A 144 13.16 -53.25 -13.68
N HIS A 145 13.91 -52.87 -14.71
CA HIS A 145 15.04 -51.95 -14.55
C HIS A 145 14.46 -50.61 -14.13
N GLY A 146 14.62 -50.27 -12.85
CA GLY A 146 14.24 -48.98 -12.31
C GLY A 146 14.82 -47.89 -13.20
N LYS A 147 13.96 -46.98 -13.70
CA LYS A 147 14.42 -45.88 -14.55
C LYS A 147 15.56 -45.17 -13.80
N PRO A 148 16.71 -44.94 -14.46
CA PRO A 148 17.79 -44.19 -13.84
C PRO A 148 17.24 -42.85 -13.35
N PRO A 149 17.66 -42.36 -12.17
CA PRO A 149 17.22 -41.09 -11.64
C PRO A 149 17.47 -40.02 -12.71
N VAL A 150 16.44 -39.23 -13.01
CA VAL A 150 16.56 -38.13 -13.96
C VAL A 150 17.65 -37.19 -13.42
N PRO A 151 18.75 -36.98 -14.16
CA PRO A 151 19.79 -36.06 -13.72
C PRO A 151 19.17 -34.69 -13.56
N THR A 152 19.26 -34.11 -12.37
CA THR A 152 18.84 -32.73 -12.19
C THR A 152 19.83 -31.81 -12.90
N PRO A 153 19.38 -30.70 -13.52
CA PRO A 153 20.25 -29.77 -14.26
C PRO A 153 21.43 -29.19 -13.46
N TRP A 154 21.39 -29.32 -12.13
CA TRP A 154 22.39 -28.81 -11.19
C TRP A 154 23.28 -29.89 -10.56
N ALA A 155 23.13 -31.16 -10.93
CA ALA A 155 23.91 -32.25 -10.33
C ALA A 155 25.43 -32.12 -10.56
N ASP A 156 25.83 -31.47 -11.65
CA ASP A 156 27.25 -31.28 -12.03
C ASP A 156 27.86 -29.98 -11.49
N LEU A 157 27.10 -29.15 -10.75
CA LEU A 157 27.62 -27.91 -10.17
C LEU A 157 28.52 -28.21 -8.96
N PRO A 158 29.62 -27.47 -8.75
CA PRO A 158 30.40 -27.52 -7.51
C PRO A 158 29.50 -27.33 -6.28
N GLU A 159 29.76 -28.08 -5.19
CA GLU A 159 28.94 -28.06 -3.96
C GLU A 159 28.80 -26.64 -3.38
N GLU A 160 29.85 -25.83 -3.48
CA GLU A 160 29.85 -24.41 -3.12
C GLU A 160 28.83 -23.57 -3.91
N CYS A 161 28.66 -23.85 -5.20
CA CYS A 161 27.69 -23.19 -6.06
C CYS A 161 26.26 -23.65 -5.72
N GLN A 162 26.07 -24.94 -5.42
CA GLN A 162 24.77 -25.48 -5.01
C GLN A 162 24.27 -24.86 -3.70
N ALA A 163 25.16 -24.71 -2.70
CA ALA A 163 24.84 -24.08 -1.43
C ALA A 163 24.43 -22.61 -1.61
N ALA A 164 25.15 -21.85 -2.45
CA ALA A 164 24.83 -20.45 -2.74
C ALA A 164 23.44 -20.31 -3.42
N ILE A 165 23.13 -21.17 -4.38
CA ILE A 165 21.82 -21.20 -5.06
C ILE A 165 20.70 -21.50 -4.06
N PHE A 166 20.88 -22.48 -3.18
CA PHE A 166 19.87 -22.84 -2.18
C PHE A 166 19.59 -21.68 -1.21
N MET A 167 20.63 -21.05 -0.67
CA MET A 167 20.50 -19.88 0.21
C MET A 167 19.77 -18.71 -0.46
N LYS A 168 19.95 -18.52 -1.77
CA LYS A 168 19.22 -17.51 -2.55
C LYS A 168 17.74 -17.83 -2.63
N TYR A 169 17.37 -19.07 -2.97
CA TYR A 169 15.95 -19.45 -3.06
C TYR A 169 15.24 -19.36 -1.71
N GLU A 170 15.89 -19.77 -0.63
CA GLU A 170 15.35 -19.60 0.72
C GLU A 170 15.18 -18.12 1.06
N THR A 171 16.20 -17.29 0.81
CA THR A 171 16.14 -15.85 1.06
C THR A 171 15.04 -15.18 0.23
N LEU A 172 14.93 -15.51 -1.06
CA LEU A 172 13.90 -15.01 -1.95
C LEU A 172 12.50 -15.44 -1.48
N SER A 173 12.34 -16.71 -1.08
CA SER A 173 11.07 -17.23 -0.58
C SER A 173 10.63 -16.49 0.69
N LEU A 174 11.55 -16.27 1.64
CA LEU A 174 11.28 -15.50 2.84
C LEU A 174 10.93 -14.04 2.51
N CYS A 175 11.62 -13.41 1.56
CA CYS A 175 11.33 -12.05 1.14
C CYS A 175 9.93 -11.93 0.50
N ILE A 176 9.54 -12.88 -0.35
CA ILE A 176 8.20 -12.93 -0.95
C ILE A 176 7.15 -13.09 0.16
N ILE A 177 7.37 -13.99 1.12
CA ILE A 177 6.44 -14.19 2.24
C ILE A 177 6.30 -12.91 3.08
N CYS A 178 7.42 -12.26 3.44
CA CYS A 178 7.41 -10.99 4.17
C CYS A 178 6.67 -9.89 3.40
N PHE A 179 6.90 -9.79 2.08
CA PHE A 179 6.21 -8.84 1.22
C PHE A 179 4.69 -9.09 1.19
N LEU A 180 4.25 -10.34 1.00
CA LEU A 180 2.83 -10.69 0.99
C LEU A 180 2.14 -10.40 2.32
N ILE A 181 2.80 -10.74 3.43
CA ILE A 181 2.32 -10.40 4.80
C ILE A 181 2.24 -8.89 4.97
N GLY A 182 3.26 -8.15 4.53
CA GLY A 182 3.30 -6.69 4.54
C GLY A 182 2.14 -6.08 3.78
N VAL A 183 1.91 -6.50 2.53
CA VAL A 183 0.80 -6.01 1.68
C VAL A 183 -0.55 -6.33 2.31
N ALA A 184 -0.74 -7.55 2.81
CA ALA A 184 -1.97 -7.95 3.50
C ALA A 184 -2.22 -7.08 4.74
N TYR A 185 -1.19 -6.85 5.55
CA TYR A 185 -1.28 -6.04 6.76
C TYR A 185 -1.56 -4.56 6.45
N CYS A 186 -0.83 -3.96 5.51
CA CYS A 186 -1.04 -2.56 5.11
C CYS A 186 -2.42 -2.35 4.45
N SER A 187 -2.85 -3.25 3.57
CA SER A 187 -4.17 -3.18 2.94
C SER A 187 -5.33 -3.39 3.92
N TYR A 188 -5.16 -4.26 4.92
CA TYR A 188 -6.11 -4.39 6.02
C TYR A 188 -6.24 -3.08 6.81
N ASN A 189 -5.13 -2.46 7.20
CA ASN A 189 -5.15 -1.18 7.91
C ASN A 189 -5.78 -0.06 7.07
N ARG A 190 -5.51 -0.03 5.77
CA ARG A 190 -6.18 0.88 4.83
C ARG A 190 -7.70 0.66 4.78
N THR A 191 -8.13 -0.60 4.72
CA THR A 191 -9.56 -0.95 4.80
C THR A 191 -10.18 -0.44 6.10
N MET A 192 -9.49 -0.63 7.23
CA MET A 192 -9.96 -0.15 8.53
C MET A 192 -10.06 1.38 8.56
N LEU A 193 -9.08 2.08 7.99
CA LEU A 193 -9.05 3.54 7.88
C LEU A 193 -10.26 4.03 7.07
N ARG A 194 -10.50 3.40 5.92
CA ARG A 194 -11.62 3.67 5.04
C ARG A 194 -12.96 3.49 5.75
N GLN A 195 -13.14 2.35 6.39
CA GLN A 195 -14.37 2.02 7.12
C GLN A 195 -14.62 2.96 8.29
N LYS A 196 -13.58 3.27 9.07
CA LYS A 196 -13.66 4.17 10.22
C LYS A 196 -14.17 5.56 9.84
N PHE A 197 -13.73 6.07 8.69
CA PHE A 197 -14.03 7.43 8.26
C PHE A 197 -15.13 7.54 7.21
N GLY A 198 -15.77 6.42 6.85
CA GLY A 198 -16.85 6.41 5.84
C GLY A 198 -16.36 6.77 4.44
N ILE A 199 -15.12 6.43 4.10
CA ILE A 199 -14.55 6.66 2.77
C ILE A 199 -15.05 5.56 1.80
N ALA A 200 -15.46 5.93 0.59
CA ALA A 200 -15.90 5.02 -0.45
C ALA A 200 -14.75 4.13 -0.95
N GLY A 201 -15.06 2.88 -1.28
CA GLY A 201 -14.10 1.91 -1.80
C GLY A 201 -14.42 0.49 -1.38
N SER A 202 -13.53 -0.45 -1.71
CA SER A 202 -13.68 -1.88 -1.44
C SER A 202 -12.40 -2.47 -0.86
N ARG A 203 -12.52 -3.56 -0.10
CA ARG A 203 -11.37 -4.30 0.46
C ARG A 203 -10.42 -4.76 -0.63
N PHE A 204 -10.99 -5.25 -1.74
CA PHE A 204 -10.21 -5.70 -2.89
C PHE A 204 -9.45 -4.54 -3.56
N GLY A 205 -10.10 -3.38 -3.72
CA GLY A 205 -9.43 -2.18 -4.24
C GLY A 205 -8.29 -1.71 -3.33
N ASP A 206 -8.49 -1.76 -2.01
CA ASP A 206 -7.45 -1.41 -1.03
C ASP A 206 -6.25 -2.39 -1.11
N PHE A 207 -6.51 -3.69 -1.27
CA PHE A 207 -5.47 -4.72 -1.50
C PHE A 207 -4.72 -4.50 -2.81
N CYS A 208 -5.42 -4.37 -3.93
CA CYS A 208 -4.81 -4.17 -5.25
C CYS A 208 -3.96 -2.89 -5.30
N THR A 209 -4.44 -1.81 -4.66
CA THR A 209 -3.69 -0.54 -4.63
C THR A 209 -2.37 -0.70 -3.88
N TRP A 210 -2.36 -1.38 -2.73
CA TRP A 210 -1.13 -1.67 -1.99
C TRP A 210 -0.20 -2.65 -2.73
N CYS A 211 -0.77 -3.66 -3.39
CA CYS A 211 -0.02 -4.66 -4.14
C CYS A 211 0.70 -4.06 -5.36
N TRP A 212 0.02 -3.21 -6.14
CA TRP A 212 0.54 -2.68 -7.40
C TRP A 212 1.17 -1.29 -7.28
N CYS A 213 0.79 -0.52 -6.25
CA CYS A 213 1.29 0.84 -6.09
C CYS A 213 1.27 1.31 -4.63
N ALA A 214 2.02 0.61 -3.77
CA ALA A 214 2.20 0.98 -2.36
C ALA A 214 2.49 2.48 -2.13
N PRO A 215 3.33 3.17 -2.93
CA PRO A 215 3.55 4.60 -2.77
C PRO A 215 2.27 5.44 -2.98
N CYS A 216 1.45 5.10 -3.98
CA CYS A 216 0.21 5.82 -4.23
C CYS A 216 -0.82 5.52 -3.13
N ALA A 217 -0.90 4.28 -2.62
CA ALA A 217 -1.76 3.96 -1.48
C ALA A 217 -1.39 4.85 -0.28
N LEU A 218 -0.11 4.93 0.05
CA LEU A 218 0.38 5.69 1.20
C LEU A 218 0.22 7.20 1.01
N CYS A 219 0.49 7.73 -0.19
CA CYS A 219 0.26 9.14 -0.49
C CYS A 219 -1.22 9.52 -0.36
N GLN A 220 -2.14 8.68 -0.85
CA GLN A 220 -3.58 8.90 -0.70
C GLN A 220 -4.00 8.90 0.77
N GLU A 221 -3.49 7.96 1.58
CA GLU A 221 -3.78 7.91 3.02
C GLU A 221 -3.28 9.17 3.73
N THR A 222 -2.02 9.55 3.47
CA THR A 222 -1.41 10.73 4.07
C THR A 222 -2.16 12.00 3.68
N ARG A 223 -2.43 12.22 2.39
CA ARG A 223 -3.19 13.40 1.95
C ARG A 223 -4.59 13.44 2.54
N THR A 224 -5.33 12.33 2.53
CA THR A 224 -6.68 12.31 3.12
C THR A 224 -6.66 12.61 4.61
N ILE A 225 -5.72 12.04 5.38
CA ILE A 225 -5.60 12.30 6.82
C ILE A 225 -5.22 13.76 7.10
N TRP A 226 -4.31 14.33 6.31
CA TRP A 226 -3.78 15.67 6.54
C TRP A 226 -4.72 16.77 6.03
N SER A 227 -5.29 16.60 4.85
CA SER A 227 -6.27 17.54 4.28
C SER A 227 -7.55 17.61 5.11
N ASN A 228 -7.87 16.60 5.90
CA ASN A 228 -9.07 16.56 6.76
C ASN A 228 -8.76 16.74 8.25
N ASN A 229 -7.56 17.23 8.56
CA ASN A 229 -7.06 17.49 9.90
C ASN A 229 -7.41 16.36 10.89
N VAL A 230 -7.20 15.09 10.50
CA VAL A 230 -7.54 13.96 11.35
C VAL A 230 -6.56 13.91 12.52
N VAL A 231 -7.03 14.06 13.75
CA VAL A 231 -6.19 14.06 14.96
C VAL A 231 -6.78 13.06 15.95
N GLU A 232 -5.94 12.15 16.45
CA GLU A 232 -6.35 11.12 17.42
C GLU A 232 -7.64 10.36 17.03
N GLY A 233 -7.81 10.09 15.75
CA GLY A 233 -8.94 9.33 15.20
C GLY A 233 -10.23 10.12 15.06
N VAL A 234 -10.21 11.43 15.26
CA VAL A 234 -11.33 12.34 15.01
C VAL A 234 -11.07 13.09 13.71
N TRP A 235 -12.07 13.10 12.82
CA TRP A 235 -12.05 13.85 11.56
C TRP A 235 -12.59 15.25 11.81
N HIS A 236 -11.71 16.26 11.86
CA HIS A 236 -12.10 17.64 12.15
C HIS A 236 -12.62 18.42 10.93
N GLY A 237 -12.41 17.87 9.72
CA GLY A 237 -12.86 18.48 8.48
C GLY A 237 -11.70 19.11 7.72
N PRO A 238 -11.98 19.69 6.53
CA PRO A 238 -10.93 20.23 5.68
C PRO A 238 -10.04 21.22 6.42
N THR A 239 -8.72 21.03 6.32
CA THR A 239 -7.73 21.98 6.82
C THR A 239 -7.97 23.29 6.07
N GLN A 240 -8.52 24.28 6.76
CA GLN A 240 -8.66 25.63 6.20
C GLN A 240 -7.26 26.22 6.08
N LEU A 241 -6.63 26.06 4.91
CA LEU A 241 -5.51 26.89 4.55
C LEU A 241 -6.00 28.34 4.55
N PRO A 242 -5.22 29.30 5.09
CA PRO A 242 -5.58 30.70 5.01
C PRO A 242 -5.85 31.02 3.55
N THR A 243 -7.11 31.30 3.22
CA THR A 243 -7.46 31.76 1.89
C THR A 243 -6.83 33.13 1.77
N VAL A 244 -5.68 33.20 1.10
CA VAL A 244 -5.06 34.48 0.74
C VAL A 244 -6.06 35.14 -0.18
N THR A 245 -6.89 36.00 0.39
CA THR A 245 -7.81 36.80 -0.39
C THR A 245 -6.91 37.77 -1.15
N PRO A 246 -6.97 37.81 -2.49
CA PRO A 246 -6.20 38.81 -3.23
C PRO A 246 -6.55 40.19 -2.67
N PRO A 247 -5.56 41.08 -2.47
CA PRO A 247 -5.83 42.41 -1.95
C PRO A 247 -6.88 43.07 -2.83
N ALA A 248 -7.90 43.66 -2.19
CA ALA A 248 -8.96 44.38 -2.88
C ALA A 248 -8.32 45.33 -3.90
N GLN A 249 -8.68 45.20 -5.17
CA GLN A 249 -8.22 46.11 -6.21
C GLN A 249 -8.60 47.53 -5.80
N GLN A 250 -7.62 48.32 -5.39
CA GLN A 250 -7.83 49.75 -5.17
C GLN A 250 -8.18 50.35 -6.53
N SER A 251 -9.44 50.76 -6.69
CA SER A 251 -9.87 51.55 -7.83
C SER A 251 -9.02 52.81 -7.86
N VAL A 252 -8.12 52.92 -8.84
CA VAL A 252 -7.32 54.12 -9.05
C VAL A 252 -8.31 55.25 -9.35
N VAL A 253 -8.52 56.14 -8.36
CA VAL A 253 -9.30 57.35 -8.53
C VAL A 253 -8.58 58.18 -9.59
N GLY A 254 -9.24 58.39 -10.73
CA GLY A 254 -8.69 59.12 -11.87
C GLY A 254 -8.23 60.52 -11.48
N LEU A 255 -6.98 60.84 -11.79
CA LEU A 255 -6.46 62.21 -11.68
C LEU A 255 -7.18 63.12 -12.69
N PRO A 256 -7.54 64.36 -12.30
CA PRO A 256 -8.20 65.30 -13.19
C PRO A 256 -7.26 65.72 -14.32
N VAL A 257 -7.79 65.67 -15.54
CA VAL A 257 -7.12 66.07 -16.79
C VAL A 257 -6.79 67.58 -16.73
N PRO A 258 -5.55 68.01 -17.04
CA PRO A 258 -5.22 69.43 -17.09
C PRO A 258 -5.96 70.09 -18.25
N LYS A 259 -6.59 71.25 -17.99
CA LYS A 259 -7.16 72.10 -19.04
C LYS A 259 -6.03 72.61 -19.92
N GLN A 260 -6.16 72.38 -21.22
CA GLN A 260 -5.26 72.96 -22.22
C GLN A 260 -5.53 74.47 -22.31
N VAL A 261 -4.44 75.24 -22.35
CA VAL A 261 -4.41 76.68 -22.63
C VAL A 261 -4.07 76.87 -24.10
#